data_AF-A0A9E3WIW7-F1
#
_entry.id   AF-A0A9E3WIW7-F1
#
_cell.length_a   1.000
_cell.length_b   1.000
_cell.length_c   1.000
_cell.angle_alpha   90.00
_cell.angle_beta   90.00
_cell.angle_gamma   90.00
#
_symmetry.space_group_name_H-M   'P 1'
#
loop_
_entity.id
_entity.type
_entity.pdbx_description
1 polymer ?
#
loop_
_entity_poly.entity_id
_entity_poly.type
_entity_poly.pdbx_seq_one_letter_code
_entity_poly.pdbx_strand_id
1 'polypeptide(L)' 'MSLVTALSSGLAGYRSAIERLAVASARLSRGPVETDLPADVVEMRVSQVAAAASIKALRTADEFLGSLLDVVR' A
#
# COMPACT_ATOMS: atom_id res chain seq x y z
N MET A 1 20.78 6.85 -6.38
CA MET A 1 19.69 6.57 -5.41
C MET A 1 19.74 5.10 -5.07
N SER A 2 19.92 4.75 -3.80
CA SER A 2 20.11 3.35 -3.36
C SER A 2 18.77 2.60 -3.32
N LEU A 3 18.79 1.29 -3.62
CA LEU A 3 17.65 0.37 -3.50
C LEU A 3 17.04 0.41 -2.09
N VAL A 4 17.89 0.62 -1.08
CA VAL A 4 17.49 0.78 0.33
C VAL A 4 16.61 2.03 0.52
N THR A 5 16.92 3.13 -0.18
CA THR A 5 16.14 4.37 -0.14
C THR A 5 14.78 4.23 -0.83
N ALA A 6 14.71 3.45 -1.92
CA ALA A 6 13.46 3.16 -2.61
C ALA A 6 12.56 2.25 -1.76
N LEU A 7 13.15 1.24 -1.12
CA LEU A 7 12.43 0.34 -0.21
C LEU A 7 11.93 1.07 1.04
N SER A 8 12.75 1.92 1.67
CA SER A 8 12.34 2.70 2.84
C SER A 8 11.22 3.68 2.51
N SER A 9 11.28 4.33 1.34
CA SER A 9 10.24 5.25 0.87
C SER A 9 8.95 4.50 0.52
N GLY A 10 9.07 3.33 -0.11
CA GLY A 10 7.94 2.45 -0.38
C GLY A 10 7.26 1.95 0.90
N LEU A 11 8.04 1.58 1.92
CA LEU A 11 7.52 1.12 3.21
C LEU A 11 6.84 2.27 3.99
N ALA A 12 7.40 3.48 3.95
CA ALA A 12 6.78 4.67 4.51
C ALA A 12 5.45 5.02 3.81
N GLY A 13 5.42 4.94 2.47
CA GLY A 13 4.21 5.12 1.67
C GLY A 13 3.13 4.08 1.99
N TYR A 14 3.53 2.81 2.15
CA TYR A 14 2.60 1.73 2.49
C TYR A 14 1.97 1.91 3.88
N ARG A 15 2.76 2.30 4.90
CA ARG A 15 2.23 2.62 6.24
C ARG A 15 1.21 3.76 6.18
N SER A 16 1.53 4.84 5.47
CA SER A 16 0.62 5.97 5.30
C SER A 16 -0.67 5.59 4.54
N ALA A 17 -0.58 4.66 3.58
CA ALA A 17 -1.75 4.16 2.86
C ALA A 17 -2.65 3.29 3.74
N ILE A 18 -2.08 2.44 4.60
CA ILE A 18 -2.85 1.63 5.55
C ILE A 18 -3.58 2.51 6.58
N GLU A 19 -2.93 3.54 7.11
CA GLU A 19 -3.58 4.48 8.04
C GLU A 19 -4.77 5.18 7.39
N ARG A 20 -4.63 5.64 6.14
CA ARG A 20 -5.73 6.25 5.37
C ARG A 20 -6.87 5.26 5.12
N LEU A 21 -6.55 4.03 4.75
CA LEU A 21 -7.54 2.96 4.58
C LEU A 21 -8.31 2.68 5.88
N ALA A 22 -7.61 2.62 7.02
CA ALA A 22 -8.23 2.39 8.32
C ALA A 22 -9.22 3.53 8.68
N VAL A 23 -8.81 4.78 8.47
CA VAL A 23 -9.66 5.96 8.70
C VAL A 23 -10.88 5.97 7.76
N ALA A 24 -10.70 5.69 6.47
CA ALA A 24 -11.79 5.62 5.50
C ALA A 24 -12.79 4.48 5.84
N SER A 25 -12.28 3.31 6.23
CA SER A 25 -13.12 2.17 6.62
C SER A 25 -13.95 2.45 7.89
N ALA A 26 -13.40 3.22 8.84
CA ALA A 26 -14.10 3.63 10.04
C ALA A 26 -15.22 4.64 9.75
N ARG A 27 -15.06 5.49 8.74
CA ARG A 27 -16.12 6.41 8.28
C ARG A 27 -17.25 5.67 7.58
N LEU A 28 -16.90 4.78 6.65
CA LEU A 28 -17.85 3.89 5.97
C LEU A 28 -18.70 3.06 6.94
N SER A 29 -18.12 2.61 8.05
CA SER A 29 -18.83 1.80 9.05
C SER A 29 -19.78 2.61 9.95
N ARG A 30 -19.69 3.94 9.99
CA ARG A 30 -20.57 4.79 10.83
C ARG A 30 -21.95 5.08 10.20
N GLY A 31 -22.17 4.66 8.95
CA GLY A 31 -23.47 4.74 8.29
C GLY A 31 -23.73 6.07 7.55
N PRO A 32 -24.76 6.10 6.69
CA PRO A 32 -24.86 7.00 5.53
C PRO A 32 -25.28 8.45 5.83
N VAL A 33 -25.32 8.87 7.09
CA VAL A 33 -25.95 10.16 7.47
C VAL A 33 -25.02 11.36 7.22
N GLU A 34 -23.73 11.13 6.95
CA GLU A 34 -22.73 12.21 6.89
C GLU A 34 -21.63 12.03 5.83
N THR A 35 -21.80 11.09 4.89
CA THR A 35 -20.74 10.69 3.98
C THR A 35 -21.21 10.57 2.54
N ASP A 36 -20.46 11.21 1.64
CA ASP A 36 -20.65 11.09 0.20
C ASP A 36 -20.22 9.68 -0.23
N LEU A 37 -21.18 8.73 -0.17
CA LEU A 37 -20.98 7.30 -0.47
C LEU A 37 -20.11 7.03 -1.72
N PRO A 38 -20.27 7.74 -2.85
CA PRO A 38 -19.41 7.61 -4.01
C PRO A 38 -17.93 7.93 -3.71
N ALA A 39 -17.66 9.01 -2.96
CA ALA A 39 -16.31 9.42 -2.62
C ALA A 39 -15.62 8.38 -1.71
N ASP A 40 -16.33 7.83 -0.73
CA ASP A 40 -15.77 6.81 0.15
C ASP A 40 -15.47 5.49 -0.57
N VAL A 41 -16.31 5.10 -1.54
CA VAL A 41 -16.07 3.90 -2.38
C VAL A 41 -14.85 4.11 -3.27
N VAL A 42 -14.66 5.32 -3.81
CA VAL A 42 -13.46 5.67 -4.58
C VAL A 42 -12.22 5.60 -3.70
N GLU A 43 -12.25 6.21 -2.51
CA GLU A 43 -11.14 6.17 -1.55
C GLU A 43 -10.78 4.73 -1.15
N MET A 44 -11.79 3.88 -0.92
CA MET A 44 -11.58 2.46 -0.65
C MET A 44 -10.92 1.74 -1.84
N ARG A 45 -11.36 2.00 -3.07
CA ARG A 45 -10.77 1.39 -4.27
C ARG A 45 -9.34 1.86 -4.50
N VAL A 46 -9.05 3.16 -4.35
CA VAL A 46 -7.70 3.71 -4.44
C VAL A 46 -6.80 3.05 -3.41
N SER A 47 -7.29 2.91 -2.18
CA SER A 47 -6.55 2.25 -1.10
C SER A 47 -6.27 0.77 -1.38
N GLN A 48 -7.23 0.04 -1.95
CA GLN A 48 -7.03 -1.35 -2.38
C GLN A 48 -5.97 -1.47 -3.49
N VAL A 49 -6.01 -0.58 -4.49
CA VAL A 49 -5.02 -0.56 -5.59
C VAL A 49 -3.64 -0.21 -5.05
N ALA A 50 -3.53 0.77 -4.14
CA ALA A 50 -2.29 1.13 -3.49
C ALA A 50 -1.70 -0.06 -2.71
N ALA A 51 -2.53 -0.77 -1.94
CA ALA A 51 -2.09 -1.95 -1.20
C ALA A 51 -1.61 -3.08 -2.13
N ALA A 52 -2.34 -3.36 -3.22
CA ALA A 52 -1.95 -4.34 -4.22
C ALA A 52 -0.63 -3.98 -4.91
N ALA A 53 -0.43 -2.70 -5.26
CA ALA A 53 0.81 -2.21 -5.83
C ALA A 53 1.99 -2.38 -4.86
N SER A 54 1.80 -2.10 -3.57
CA SER A 54 2.83 -2.30 -2.55
C SER A 54 3.18 -3.78 -2.34
N ILE A 55 2.19 -4.69 -2.34
CA ILE A 55 2.46 -6.14 -2.28
C ILE A 55 3.28 -6.58 -3.51
N LYS A 56 2.95 -6.07 -4.69
CA LYS A 56 3.69 -6.37 -5.92
C LYS A 56 5.14 -5.86 -5.84
N ALA A 57 5.33 -4.63 -5.35
CA ALA A 57 6.66 -4.07 -5.15
C ALA A 57 7.49 -4.87 -4.14
N LEU A 58 6.89 -5.32 -3.03
CA LEU A 58 7.54 -6.17 -2.04
C LEU A 58 7.94 -7.53 -2.64
N ARG A 59 7.05 -8.16 -3.41
CA ARG A 59 7.36 -9.42 -4.11
C ARG A 59 8.52 -9.24 -5.10
N THR A 60 8.51 -8.17 -5.89
CA THR A 60 9.61 -7.87 -6.82
C THR A 60 10.92 -7.60 -6.07
N ALA A 61 10.87 -6.94 -4.91
CA ALA A 61 12.05 -6.76 -4.07
C ALA A 61 12.56 -8.09 -3.49
N ASP A 62 11.67 -9.00 -3.09
CA ASP A 62 12.00 -10.34 -2.60
C ASP A 62 12.63 -11.21 -3.71
N GLU A 63 12.05 -11.20 -4.91
CA GLU A 63 12.60 -11.87 -6.10
C GLU A 63 13.98 -11.30 -6.48
N PHE A 64 14.15 -9.98 -6.42
CA PHE A 64 15.43 -9.33 -6.65
C PHE A 64 16.49 -9.75 -5.62
N LEU A 65 16.15 -9.74 -4.32
CA LEU A 65 17.02 -10.22 -3.25
C LEU A 65 17.37 -11.70 -3.41
N GLY A 66 16.39 -12.53 -3.79
CA GLY A 66 16.59 -13.94 -4.10
C GLY A 66 17.58 -14.14 -5.24
N SER A 67 17.42 -13.41 -6.35
CA SER A 67 18.37 -13.47 -7.47
C SER A 67 19.78 -13.03 -7.11
N LEU A 68 19.93 -12.01 -6.25
CA LEU A 68 21.25 -11.58 -5.76
C LEU A 68 21.90 -12.64 -4.88
N LEU A 69 21.13 -13.32 -4.02
CA LEU A 69 21.62 -14.44 -3.22
C LEU A 69 22.03 -15.62 -4.08
N ASP A 70 21.30 -15.90 -5.16
CA ASP A 70 21.59 -17.00 -6.08
C ASP A 70 22.86 -16.73 -6.91
N VAL A 71 23.15 -15.47 -7.26
CA VAL A 71 24.37 -15.07 -7.98
C VAL A 71 25.63 -15.14 -7.10
N VAL A 72 25.51 -14.91 -5.79
CA VAL A 72 26.65 -14.93 -4.85
C VAL A 72 26.95 -16.34 -4.32
N ARG A 73 26.13 -17.34 -4.68
CA ARG A 73 26.29 -18.75 -4.29
C ARG A 73 27.04 -19.55 -5.34
#